data_AF-A0A354V4U0-F1
#
_entry.id   AF-A0A354V4U0-F1
#
_cell.length_a   1.000
_cell.length_b   1.000
_cell.length_c   1.000
_cell.angle_alpha   90.00
_cell.angle_beta   90.00
_cell.angle_gamma   90.00
#
_symmetry.space_group_name_H-M   'P 1'
#
loop_
_entity.id
_entity.type
_entity.pdbx_description
1 polymer ?
#
loop_
_entity_poly.entity_id
_entity_poly.type
_entity_poly.pdbx_seq_one_letter_code
_entity_poly.pdbx_strand_id
1 'polypeptide(L)' 'MGIPAIAVMTTRFVSAAELMSRVLGMPDYRFAVIDHPVSSASDEGLAAMAATTIAQARTLLGLS' A
#
# COMPACT_ATOMS: atom_id res chain seq x y z
N MET A 1 3.22 18.51 8.32
CA MET A 1 3.67 17.47 9.28
C MET A 1 2.53 17.20 10.25
N GLY A 2 2.24 15.94 10.59
CA GLY A 2 1.22 15.60 11.60
C GLY A 2 0.00 14.81 11.10
N ILE A 3 -0.09 14.50 9.80
CA ILE A 3 -1.09 13.56 9.28
C ILE A 3 -0.39 12.21 9.08
N PRO A 4 -0.86 11.12 9.71
CA PRO A 4 -0.34 9.78 9.45
C PRO A 4 -0.52 9.40 7.98
N ALA A 5 0.51 8.78 7.39
CA ALA A 5 0.50 8.38 5.98
C ALA A 5 1.05 6.96 5.82
N ILE A 6 0.59 6.27 4.78
CA ILE A 6 1.09 4.97 4.36
C ILE A 6 1.39 4.98 2.86
N ALA A 7 2.33 4.15 2.42
CA ALA A 7 2.49 3.84 1.00
C ALA A 7 1.49 2.75 0.58
N VAL A 8 1.02 2.81 -0.66
CA VAL A 8 0.16 1.81 -1.30
C VAL A 8 0.82 1.35 -2.58
N MET A 9 1.12 0.06 -2.70
CA MET A 9 1.76 -0.54 -3.87
C MET A 9 0.80 -1.50 -4.56
N THR A 10 0.85 -1.53 -5.90
CA THR A 10 0.18 -2.63 -6.62
C THR A 10 1.05 -3.87 -6.59
N THR A 11 0.44 -5.06 -6.68
CA THR A 11 1.13 -6.37 -6.61
C THR A 11 2.37 -6.47 -7.50
N ARG A 12 2.40 -5.79 -8.65
CA ARG A 12 3.54 -5.79 -9.58
C ARG A 12 4.79 -5.05 -9.10
N PHE A 13 4.68 -4.21 -8.07
CA PHE A 13 5.79 -3.39 -7.56
C PHE A 13 6.28 -3.80 -6.17
N VAL A 14 5.73 -4.87 -5.58
CA VAL A 14 6.09 -5.31 -4.21
C VAL A 14 7.59 -5.56 -4.09
N SER A 15 8.19 -6.36 -4.98
CA SER A 15 9.63 -6.67 -4.91
C SER A 15 10.52 -5.43 -5.10
N ALA A 16 10.10 -4.49 -5.95
CA ALA A 16 10.80 -3.23 -6.12
C ALA A 16 10.71 -2.34 -4.87
N ALA A 17 9.54 -2.27 -4.24
CA ALA A 17 9.33 -1.53 -3.01
C ALA A 17 10.14 -2.13 -1.84
N GLU A 18 10.19 -3.46 -1.71
CA GLU A 18 11.03 -4.17 -0.73
C GLU A 18 12.53 -3.97 -0.97
N LEU A 19 12.95 -3.94 -2.25
CA LEU A 19 14.34 -3.62 -2.59
C LEU A 19 14.68 -2.20 -2.15
N MET A 20 13.82 -1.23 -2.49
CA MET A 20 14.04 0.17 -2.16
C MET A 20 13.99 0.43 -0.66
N SER A 21 13.12 -0.24 0.09
CA SER A 21 13.06 -0.11 1.55
C SER A 21 14.40 -0.50 2.19
N ARG A 22 15.02 -1.59 1.72
CA ARG A 22 16.36 -2.02 2.15
C ARG A 22 17.45 -1.02 1.75
N VAL A 23 17.43 -0.54 0.50
CA VAL A 23 18.42 0.45 0.01
C VAL A 23 18.37 1.74 0.82
N LEU A 24 17.17 2.15 1.24
CA LEU A 24 16.94 3.36 2.04
C LEU A 24 17.16 3.14 3.55
N GLY A 25 17.60 1.96 3.99
CA GLY A 25 17.85 1.68 5.40
C GLY A 25 16.60 1.44 6.25
N MET A 26 15.47 1.10 5.62
CA MET A 26 14.19 0.82 6.26
C MET A 26 13.68 -0.60 5.92
N PRO A 27 14.41 -1.68 6.29
CA PRO A 27 14.08 -3.05 5.86
C PRO A 27 12.69 -3.52 6.33
N ASP A 28 12.20 -3.01 7.46
CA ASP A 28 10.90 -3.35 8.03
C ASP A 28 9.79 -2.36 7.61
N TYR A 29 10.03 -1.50 6.62
CA TYR A 29 9.02 -0.56 6.15
C TYR A 29 7.85 -1.32 5.50
N ARG A 30 6.67 -1.18 6.10
CA ARG A 30 5.44 -1.82 5.64
C ARG A 30 4.59 -0.86 4.81
N PHE A 31 3.91 -1.39 3.81
CA PHE A 31 3.02 -0.67 2.91
C PHE A 31 1.78 -1.52 2.61
N ALA A 32 0.69 -0.88 2.19
CA ALA A 32 -0.49 -1.61 1.73
C ALA A 32 -0.27 -2.17 0.33
N VAL A 33 -0.83 -3.35 0.05
CA VAL A 33 -0.76 -4.01 -1.27
C VAL A 33 -2.16 -4.16 -1.86
N ILE A 34 -2.32 -3.75 -3.12
CA ILE A 34 -3.56 -3.86 -3.89
C ILE A 34 -3.32 -4.49 -5.27
N ASP A 35 -4.39 -4.87 -5.96
CA ASP A 35 -4.31 -5.41 -7.31
C ASP A 35 -3.78 -4.41 -8.34
N HIS A 36 -3.39 -4.96 -9.49
CA HIS A 36 -2.87 -4.23 -10.63
C HIS A 36 -3.73 -4.52 -11.87
N PRO A 37 -3.93 -3.56 -12.80
CA PRO A 37 -3.56 -2.14 -12.75
C PRO A 37 -4.62 -1.24 -12.11
N VAL A 38 -4.20 -0.14 -11.51
CA VAL A 38 -5.14 0.91 -11.04
C VAL A 38 -5.71 1.71 -12.21
N SER A 39 -4.88 2.01 -13.22
CA SER A 39 -5.23 2.96 -14.29
C SER A 39 -6.38 2.52 -15.20
N SER A 40 -6.70 1.23 -15.23
CA SER A 40 -7.75 0.67 -16.09
C SER A 40 -8.71 -0.23 -15.31
N ALA A 41 -8.74 -0.12 -13.99
CA ALA A 41 -9.74 -0.80 -13.18
C ALA A 41 -11.12 -0.16 -13.40
N SER A 42 -12.17 -0.97 -13.27
CA SER A 42 -13.53 -0.43 -13.19
C SER A 42 -13.73 0.31 -11.87
N ASP A 43 -14.81 1.07 -11.76
CA ASP A 43 -15.19 1.74 -10.52
C ASP A 43 -15.36 0.74 -9.36
N GLU A 44 -15.96 -0.43 -9.62
CA GLU A 44 -16.06 -1.51 -8.62
C GLU A 44 -14.68 -2.04 -8.22
N GLY A 45 -13.77 -2.19 -9.17
CA GLY A 45 -12.38 -2.58 -8.91
C GLY A 45 -11.64 -1.57 -8.05
N LEU A 46 -11.80 -0.27 -8.36
CA LEU A 46 -11.23 0.83 -7.56
C LEU A 46 -11.82 0.86 -6.15
N ALA A 47 -13.13 0.67 -6.00
CA ALA A 47 -13.79 0.60 -4.70
C ALA A 47 -13.26 -0.59 -3.87
N ALA A 48 -13.07 -1.75 -4.48
CA ALA A 48 -12.48 -2.91 -3.81
C ALA A 48 -11.03 -2.66 -3.37
N MET A 49 -10.20 -2.06 -4.24
CA MET A 49 -8.81 -1.70 -3.89
C MET A 49 -8.75 -0.67 -2.75
N ALA A 50 -9.65 0.31 -2.76
CA ALA A 50 -9.77 1.29 -1.68
C ALA A 50 -10.17 0.62 -0.35
N ALA A 51 -11.16 -0.28 -0.37
CA ALA A 51 -11.58 -1.01 0.83
C ALA A 51 -10.45 -1.88 1.40
N THR A 52 -9.73 -2.60 0.53
CA THR A 52 -8.53 -3.37 0.89
C THR A 52 -7.43 -2.50 1.49
N THR A 53 -7.20 -1.30 0.91
CA THR A 53 -6.23 -0.34 1.44
C THR A 53 -6.61 0.15 2.83
N ILE A 54 -7.89 0.50 3.05
CA ILE A 54 -8.37 0.98 4.36
C ILE A 54 -8.22 -0.09 5.44
N ALA A 55 -8.54 -1.35 5.13
CA ALA A 55 -8.37 -2.46 6.06
C ALA A 55 -6.90 -2.63 6.47
N GLN A 56 -5.97 -2.58 5.52
CA GLN A 56 -4.53 -2.65 5.80
C GLN A 56 -4.03 -1.41 6.54
N ALA A 57 -4.51 -0.22 6.18
CA ALA A 57 -4.12 1.05 6.79
C ALA A 57 -4.42 1.07 8.29
N ARG A 58 -5.56 0.51 8.71
CA ARG A 58 -5.91 0.37 10.13
C ARG A 58 -4.83 -0.38 10.90
N THR A 59 -4.37 -1.52 10.40
CA THR A 59 -3.28 -2.28 11.01
C THR A 59 -1.94 -1.54 10.95
N LEU A 60 -1.61 -0.93 9.80
CA LEU A 60 -0.32 -0.28 9.57
C LEU A 60 -0.15 0.99 10.43
N LEU A 61 -1.23 1.72 10.66
CA LEU A 61 -1.26 2.95 11.47
C LEU A 61 -1.55 2.69 12.95
N GLY A 62 -1.75 1.44 13.38
CA GLY A 62 -2.07 1.10 14.76
C GLY A 62 -3.48 1.53 15.20
N LEU A 63 -4.41 1.66 14.26
CA LEU A 63 -5.82 1.99 14.52
C LEU A 63 -6.61 0.68 14.66
N SER A 64 -6.72 0.19 15.90
CA SER A 64 -7.61 -0.93 16.27
C SER A 64 -9.08 -0.49 16.26
#